data_AF-A0A1U9JKY2-F1
#
_entry.id   AF-A0A1U9JKY2-F1
#
_cell.length_a   1.000
_cell.length_b   1.000
_cell.length_c   1.000
_cell.angle_alpha   90.00
_cell.angle_beta   90.00
_cell.angle_gamma   90.00
#
_symmetry.space_group_name_H-M   'P 1'
#
loop_
_entity.id
_entity.type
_entity.pdbx_description
1 polymer ?
#
loop_
_entity_poly.entity_id
_entity_poly.type
_entity_poly.pdbx_seq_one_letter_code
_entity_poly.pdbx_strand_id
1 'polypeptide(L)' 'MAVPANTPEDSRELAQQTLHRLHLCDDERGLRQRRSWHQRYQQGKLTLAGLYEVTPLIAAAVDKQRQRDSVGLE' A
#
# COMPACT_ATOMS: atom_id res chain seq x y z
N MET A 1 0.55 5.74 10.21
CA MET A 1 1.18 6.73 9.30
C MET A 1 1.96 7.73 10.17
N ALA A 2 3.16 8.17 9.78
CA ALA A 2 3.91 9.17 10.57
C ALA A 2 3.69 10.58 10.01
N VAL A 3 3.86 11.63 10.85
CA VAL A 3 3.85 13.02 10.38
C VAL A 3 4.99 13.18 9.36
N PRO A 4 4.69 13.59 8.10
CA PRO A 4 5.69 13.65 7.05
C PRO A 4 6.77 14.70 7.37
N ALA A 5 7.99 14.44 6.94
CA ALA A 5 9.19 15.22 7.32
C ALA A 5 9.16 16.68 6.83
N ASN A 6 8.28 17.01 5.89
CA ASN A 6 8.06 18.38 5.39
C ASN A 6 7.07 19.21 6.24
N THR A 7 6.60 18.68 7.38
CA THR A 7 5.71 19.41 8.28
C THR A 7 6.52 20.40 9.12
N PRO A 8 6.15 21.70 9.17
CA PRO A 8 6.82 22.69 10.01
C PRO A 8 6.83 22.29 11.49
N GLU A 9 7.95 22.52 12.19
CA GLU A 9 8.15 22.06 13.59
C GLU A 9 7.03 22.54 14.53
N ASP A 10 6.65 23.81 14.44
CA ASP A 10 5.60 24.41 15.30
C ASP A 10 4.24 23.73 15.16
N SER A 11 3.97 23.13 14.00
CA SER A 11 2.72 22.44 13.69
C SER A 11 2.79 20.92 13.86
N ARG A 12 3.98 20.38 14.15
CA ARG A 12 4.24 18.94 14.13
C ARG A 12 3.49 18.20 15.22
N GLU A 13 3.43 18.79 16.42
CA GLU A 13 2.71 18.23 17.56
C GLU A 13 1.19 18.23 17.30
N LEU A 14 0.65 19.35 16.79
CA LEU A 14 -0.77 19.46 16.41
C LEU A 14 -1.14 18.47 15.30
N ALA A 15 -0.27 18.31 14.29
CA ALA A 15 -0.44 17.34 13.22
C ALA A 15 -0.46 15.91 13.76
N GLN A 16 0.44 15.57 14.70
CA GLN A 16 0.49 14.25 15.31
C GLN A 16 -0.77 13.96 16.15
N GLN A 17 -1.21 14.90 16.99
CA GLN A 17 -2.45 14.77 17.75
C GLN A 17 -3.67 14.63 16.83
N THR A 18 -3.74 15.42 15.75
CA THR A 18 -4.84 15.37 14.78
C THR A 18 -4.90 14.02 14.08
N LEU A 19 -3.76 13.50 13.62
CA LEU A 19 -3.68 12.20 12.97
C LEU A 19 -4.09 11.05 13.91
N HIS A 20 -3.76 11.15 15.20
CA HIS A 20 -4.14 10.17 16.22
C HIS A 20 -5.64 10.25 16.53
N ARG A 21 -6.16 11.46 16.77
CA ARG A 21 -7.58 11.71 17.07
C ARG A 21 -8.51 11.28 15.94
N LEU A 22 -8.09 11.49 14.69
CA LEU A 22 -8.88 11.14 13.52
C LEU A 22 -8.68 9.67 13.07
N HIS A 23 -7.82 8.89 13.76
CA HIS A 23 -7.43 7.54 13.37
C HIS A 23 -6.94 7.42 11.92
N LEU A 24 -6.43 8.50 11.33
CA LEU A 24 -5.91 8.50 9.97
C LEU A 24 -4.59 7.71 9.87
N CYS A 25 -3.91 7.53 11.00
CA CYS A 25 -2.75 6.64 11.09
C CYS A 25 -3.10 5.18 10.95
N ASP A 26 -4.27 4.81 11.47
CA ASP A 26 -4.80 3.46 11.62
C ASP A 26 -5.99 3.24 10.69
N ASP A 27 -6.12 4.05 9.64
CA ASP A 27 -7.16 3.85 8.63
C ASP A 27 -6.78 2.63 7.76
N GLU A 28 -6.83 1.49 8.42
CA GLU A 28 -6.68 0.14 7.93
C GLU A 28 -7.65 -0.12 6.79
N ARG A 29 -8.67 0.72 6.52
CA ARG A 29 -9.61 0.51 5.42
C ARG A 29 -8.88 0.46 4.08
N GLY A 30 -7.94 1.38 3.84
CA GLY A 30 -7.12 1.38 2.63
C GLY A 30 -6.19 0.17 2.55
N LEU A 31 -5.55 -0.20 3.67
CA LEU A 31 -4.67 -1.37 3.75
C LEU A 31 -5.44 -2.70 3.63
N ARG A 32 -6.62 -2.80 4.24
CA ARG A 32 -7.54 -3.95 4.16
C ARG A 32 -8.00 -4.15 2.73
N GLN A 33 -8.41 -3.09 2.05
CA GLN A 33 -8.84 -3.17 0.66
C GLN A 33 -7.68 -3.60 -0.25
N ARG A 34 -6.50 -3.01 -0.08
CA ARG A 34 -5.28 -3.41 -0.79
C ARG A 34 -4.90 -4.87 -0.54
N ARG A 35 -4.97 -5.34 0.70
CA ARG A 35 -4.76 -6.76 1.06
C ARG A 35 -5.79 -7.67 0.39
N SER A 36 -7.05 -7.28 0.37
CA SER A 36 -8.13 -8.02 -0.32
C SER A 36 -7.85 -8.16 -1.82
N TRP A 37 -7.41 -7.08 -2.49
CA TRP A 37 -7.04 -7.12 -3.91
C TRP A 37 -5.84 -8.03 -4.19
N HIS A 38 -4.80 -7.95 -3.37
CA HIS A 38 -3.66 -8.84 -3.47
C HIS A 38 -4.07 -10.32 -3.25
N GLN A 39 -4.92 -10.59 -2.26
CA GLN A 39 -5.40 -11.94 -2.00
C GLN A 39 -6.26 -12.48 -3.16
N ARG A 40 -7.11 -11.66 -3.77
CA ARG A 40 -7.87 -12.04 -4.97
C ARG A 40 -6.95 -12.38 -6.15
N TYR A 41 -5.86 -11.62 -6.32
CA TYR A 41 -4.84 -11.92 -7.32
C TYR A 41 -4.15 -13.26 -7.03
N GLN A 42 -3.73 -13.51 -5.78
CA GLN A 42 -3.12 -14.79 -5.37
C GLN A 42 -4.08 -15.98 -5.58
N GLN A 43 -5.39 -15.76 -5.46
CA GLN A 43 -6.43 -16.76 -5.74
C GLN A 43 -6.76 -16.92 -7.23
N GLY A 44 -6.11 -16.18 -8.13
CA GLY A 44 -6.39 -16.20 -9.57
C GLY A 44 -7.72 -15.52 -9.98
N LYS A 45 -8.41 -14.86 -9.03
CA LYS A 45 -9.68 -14.15 -9.26
C LYS A 45 -9.50 -12.74 -9.81
N LEU A 46 -8.26 -12.28 -9.92
CA LEU A 46 -7.89 -10.98 -10.46
C LEU A 46 -6.59 -11.17 -11.26
N THR A 47 -6.57 -10.68 -12.49
CA THR A 47 -5.36 -10.72 -13.33
C THR A 47 -4.38 -9.63 -12.92
N LEU A 48 -3.12 -9.72 -13.35
CA LEU A 48 -2.14 -8.65 -13.10
C LEU A 48 -2.58 -7.31 -13.72
N ALA A 49 -3.18 -7.33 -14.92
CA ALA A 49 -3.76 -6.15 -15.54
C ALA A 49 -4.90 -5.54 -14.70
N GLY A 50 -5.82 -6.38 -14.21
CA GLY A 50 -6.88 -5.94 -13.29
C GLY A 50 -6.34 -5.42 -11.95
N LEU A 51 -5.20 -5.94 -11.49
CA LEU A 51 -4.52 -5.43 -10.31
C LEU A 51 -3.92 -4.03 -10.55
N TYR A 52 -3.44 -3.72 -11.76
CA TYR A 52 -2.97 -2.37 -12.14
C TYR A 52 -4.09 -1.32 -12.09
N GLU A 53 -5.31 -1.69 -12.48
CA GLU A 53 -6.47 -0.78 -12.45
C GLU A 53 -6.86 -0.37 -11.02
N VAL A 54 -6.78 -1.31 -10.06
CA VAL A 54 -7.27 -1.09 -8.70
C VAL A 54 -6.17 -0.79 -7.68
N THR A 55 -4.94 -1.24 -7.91
CA THR A 55 -3.79 -0.99 -7.04
C THR A 55 -2.44 -1.03 -7.80
N PRO A 56 -2.11 0.03 -8.56
CA PRO A 56 -0.95 0.04 -9.46
C PRO A 56 0.39 -0.20 -8.75
N LEU A 57 0.54 0.28 -7.51
CA LEU A 57 1.77 0.09 -6.74
C LEU A 57 1.97 -1.37 -6.30
N ILE A 58 0.90 -2.07 -5.94
CA ILE A 58 1.00 -3.50 -5.59
C ILE A 58 1.22 -4.32 -6.87
N ALA A 59 0.56 -3.97 -7.97
CA ALA A 59 0.79 -4.62 -9.26
C ALA A 59 2.25 -4.51 -9.71
N ALA A 60 2.85 -3.33 -9.61
CA ALA A 60 4.27 -3.12 -9.92
C ALA A 60 5.21 -3.93 -9.01
N ALA A 61 4.89 -4.04 -7.71
CA ALA A 61 5.67 -4.85 -6.78
C ALA A 61 5.57 -6.35 -7.10
N VAL A 62 4.37 -6.84 -7.40
CA VAL A 62 4.12 -8.24 -7.80
C VAL A 62 4.82 -8.57 -9.11
N ASP A 63 4.76 -7.67 -10.10
CA ASP A 63 5.43 -7.82 -11.38
C ASP A 63 6.94 -7.95 -11.20
N LYS A 64 7.55 -7.05 -10.42
CA LYS A 64 8.97 -7.11 -10.06
C LYS A 64 9.33 -8.41 -9.35
N GLN A 65 8.48 -8.89 -8.45
CA GLN A 65 8.70 -10.17 -7.78
C GLN A 65 8.68 -11.35 -8.78
N ARG A 66 7.71 -11.39 -9.70
CA ARG A 66 7.63 -12.43 -10.74
C ARG A 66 8.87 -12.44 -11.63
N GLN A 67 9.35 -11.26 -12.05
CA GLN A 67 10.58 -11.14 -12.84
C GLN A 67 11.79 -11.69 -12.10
N ARG A 68 11.88 -11.40 -10.79
CA ARG A 68 12.97 -11.92 -9.94
C ARG A 68 12.90 -13.45 -9.83
N ASP A 69 11.71 -14.00 -9.60
CA ASP A 69 11.52 -15.45 -9.45
C ASP A 69 11.80 -16.19 -10.76
N SER A 70 11.51 -15.59 -11.92
CA SER A 70 11.87 -16.16 -13.23
C SER A 70 13.37 -16.13 -13.54
N VAL A 71 14.11 -15.15 -13.02
CA VAL A 71 15.57 -15.01 -13.25
C VAL A 71 16.39 -15.88 -12.29
N GLY A 72 15.82 -16.30 -11.15
CA GLY A 72 16.49 -17.17 -10.17
C GLY A 72 16.42 -18.67 -10.48
N LEU A 73 15.81 -19.06 -11.60
CA LEU A 73 15.64 -20.45 -12.05
C LEU A 73 16.57 -20.83 -13.23
N GLU A 74 17.51 -19.95 -13.59
CA GLU A 74 18.57 -20.21 -14.58
C GLU A 74 19.94 -20.44 -13.92
#